data_AF-A0A087VQL1-F1
#
_entry.id   AF-A0A087VQL1-F1
#
_cell.length_a   1.000
_cell.length_b   1.000
_cell.length_c   1.000
_cell.angle_alpha   90.00
_cell.angle_beta   90.00
_cell.angle_gamma   90.00
#
_symmetry.space_group_name_H-M   'P 1'
#
loop_
_entity.id
_entity.type
_entity.pdbx_description
1 polymer ?
#
loop_
_entity_poly.entity_id
_entity_poly.type
_entity_poly.pdbx_seq_one_letter_code
_entity_poly.pdbx_strand_id
1 'polypeptide(L)'
;QVPLVIFKREKEVARKLEFDGLYITEQPSEDDIKGQWDRLVINTQSFPNNYWDKFVKRKVMDKYGEFYGRDRISELLGMDKAALDFSDAREKKKPKKDSSLSAVLNSIDVKYQMWKLGVVFTDNSFLYLAWYMTMSVLGHYNNFFFAAHLLDIAMGFKTLRTILSSVTHNGKQVSL
;
A
#
# COMPACT_ATOMS: atom_id res chain seq x y z
N GLN A 1 1.24 9.25 10.48
CA GLN A 1 0.32 9.31 9.32
C GLN A 1 0.53 8.13 8.37
N VAL A 2 1.77 7.83 7.96
CA VAL A 2 2.10 6.68 7.07
C VAL A 2 1.49 5.34 7.51
N PRO A 3 1.54 4.93 8.79
CA PRO A 3 0.92 3.66 9.22
C PRO A 3 -0.61 3.62 8.99
N LEU A 4 -1.29 4.77 9.09
CA LEU A 4 -2.73 4.88 8.88
C LEU A 4 -3.10 4.78 7.39
N VAL A 5 -2.28 5.36 6.50
CA VAL A 5 -2.50 5.27 5.05
C VAL A 5 -2.40 3.82 4.59
N ILE A 6 -1.36 3.11 5.04
CA ILE A 6 -1.18 1.68 4.75
C ILE A 6 -2.34 0.87 5.32
N PHE A 7 -2.74 1.11 6.57
CA PHE A 7 -3.90 0.45 7.18
C PHE A 7 -5.19 0.65 6.37
N LYS A 8 -5.47 1.89 5.95
CA LYS A 8 -6.66 2.22 5.15
C LYS A 8 -6.66 1.48 3.82
N ARG A 9 -5.51 1.45 3.14
CA ARG A 9 -5.37 0.75 1.86
C ARG A 9 -5.51 -0.75 2.01
N GLU A 10 -4.84 -1.34 2.99
CA GLU A 10 -4.89 -2.78 3.26
C GLU A 10 -6.31 -3.25 3.63
N LYS A 11 -7.03 -2.42 4.41
CA LYS A 11 -8.46 -2.61 4.70
C LYS A 11 -9.33 -2.59 3.44
N GLU A 12 -9.07 -1.66 2.52
CA GLU A 12 -9.82 -1.53 1.27
C GLU A 12 -9.60 -2.77 0.37
N VAL A 13 -8.34 -3.18 0.20
CA VAL A 13 -7.97 -4.39 -0.57
C VAL A 13 -8.64 -5.63 0.02
N ALA A 14 -8.58 -5.80 1.34
CA ALA A 14 -9.22 -6.93 2.02
C ALA A 14 -10.73 -6.98 1.78
N ARG A 15 -11.41 -5.83 1.86
CA ARG A 15 -12.86 -5.75 1.64
C ARG A 15 -13.24 -6.01 0.19
N LYS A 16 -12.53 -5.43 -0.78
CA LYS A 16 -12.79 -5.65 -2.21
C LYS A 16 -12.58 -7.12 -2.59
N LEU A 17 -11.59 -7.77 -2.01
CA LEU A 17 -11.32 -9.18 -2.21
C LEU A 17 -12.40 -10.08 -1.57
N GLU A 18 -12.82 -9.79 -0.33
CA GLU A 18 -13.80 -10.60 0.42
C GLU A 18 -15.25 -10.41 -0.07
N PHE A 19 -15.67 -9.17 -0.33
CA PHE A 19 -17.06 -8.85 -0.64
C PHE A 19 -17.32 -8.78 -2.13
N ASP A 20 -16.48 -8.03 -2.86
CA ASP A 20 -16.71 -7.72 -4.28
C ASP A 20 -16.14 -8.80 -5.21
N GLY A 21 -15.26 -9.68 -4.70
CA GLY A 21 -14.59 -10.70 -5.51
C GLY A 21 -13.61 -10.12 -6.52
N LEU A 22 -13.21 -8.85 -6.34
CA LEU A 22 -12.18 -8.22 -7.16
C LEU A 22 -10.92 -9.08 -7.10
N TYR A 23 -10.25 -9.27 -8.24
CA TYR A 23 -9.13 -10.19 -8.49
C TYR A 23 -9.48 -11.68 -8.61
N ILE A 24 -10.70 -12.10 -8.25
CA ILE A 24 -11.17 -13.49 -8.37
C ILE A 24 -12.15 -13.64 -9.52
N THR A 25 -13.26 -12.89 -9.45
CA THR A 25 -14.34 -12.92 -10.44
C THR A 25 -14.18 -11.82 -11.47
N GLU A 26 -13.67 -10.68 -11.03
CA GLU A 26 -13.46 -9.48 -11.85
C GLU A 26 -12.00 -9.06 -11.80
N GLN A 27 -11.52 -8.45 -12.89
CA GLN A 27 -10.20 -7.83 -12.90
C GLN A 27 -10.35 -6.30 -12.78
N PRO A 28 -9.44 -5.61 -12.09
CA PRO A 28 -9.43 -4.15 -12.09
C PRO A 28 -9.32 -3.63 -13.53
N SER A 29 -9.95 -2.49 -13.79
CA SER A 29 -9.79 -1.79 -15.08
C SER A 29 -8.32 -1.45 -15.32
N GLU A 30 -7.90 -1.41 -16.59
CA GLU A 30 -6.55 -0.97 -16.98
C GLU A 30 -6.28 0.48 -16.52
N ASP A 31 -7.33 1.31 -16.45
CA ASP A 31 -7.23 2.70 -15.96
C ASP A 31 -7.07 2.78 -14.43
N ASP A 32 -7.40 1.71 -13.69
CA ASP A 32 -7.23 1.65 -12.23
C ASP A 32 -5.83 1.19 -11.84
N ILE A 33 -4.85 2.07 -12.05
CA ILE A 33 -3.44 1.86 -11.70
C ILE A 33 -3.28 1.41 -10.23
N LYS A 34 -4.12 1.95 -9.35
CA LYS A 34 -4.12 1.62 -7.93
C LYS A 34 -4.55 0.16 -7.68
N GLY A 35 -5.62 -0.29 -8.33
CA GLY A 35 -6.05 -1.69 -8.29
C GLY A 35 -5.01 -2.64 -8.90
N GLN A 36 -4.42 -2.27 -10.04
CA GLN A 36 -3.35 -3.06 -10.66
C GLN A 36 -2.15 -3.22 -9.72
N TRP A 37 -1.78 -2.16 -8.99
CA TRP A 37 -0.70 -2.22 -8.00
C TRP A 37 -1.01 -3.16 -6.82
N ASP A 38 -2.26 -3.20 -6.35
CA ASP A 38 -2.66 -4.09 -5.25
C ASP A 38 -2.55 -5.57 -5.61
N ARG A 39 -2.57 -5.93 -6.89
CA ARG A 39 -2.33 -7.31 -7.33
C ARG A 39 -0.98 -7.85 -6.82
N LEU A 40 0.00 -6.96 -6.63
CA LEU A 40 1.29 -7.31 -6.05
C LEU A 40 1.20 -7.76 -4.60
N VAL A 41 0.24 -7.25 -3.81
CA VAL A 41 0.15 -7.54 -2.37
C VAL A 41 -0.68 -8.80 -2.08
N ILE A 42 -1.62 -9.15 -2.95
CA ILE A 42 -2.56 -10.27 -2.70
C ILE A 42 -1.85 -11.62 -2.63
N ASN A 43 -0.82 -11.82 -3.47
CA ASN A 43 -0.02 -13.05 -3.50
C ASN A 43 1.04 -13.12 -2.37
N THR A 44 1.17 -12.08 -1.55
CA THR A 44 2.24 -11.99 -0.55
C THR A 44 1.84 -12.74 0.71
N GLN A 45 2.75 -13.51 1.30
CA GLN A 45 2.46 -14.24 2.54
C GLN A 45 2.22 -13.29 3.71
N SER A 46 2.81 -12.10 3.65
CA SER A 46 2.66 -11.06 4.68
C SER A 46 1.26 -10.44 4.70
N PHE A 47 0.49 -10.51 3.61
CA PHE A 47 -0.83 -9.91 3.57
C PHE A 47 -1.87 -10.77 4.33
N PRO A 48 -2.69 -10.19 5.22
CA PRO A 48 -2.64 -8.81 5.72
C PRO A 48 -1.73 -8.65 6.97
N ASN A 49 -0.79 -7.69 6.98
CA ASN A 49 0.11 -7.40 8.10
C ASN A 49 -0.30 -6.18 8.96
N ASN A 50 -0.82 -5.09 8.38
CA ASN A 50 -1.26 -3.94 9.19
C ASN A 50 -2.76 -3.94 9.45
N TYR A 51 -3.56 -4.62 8.64
CA TYR A 51 -5.01 -4.71 8.88
C TYR A 51 -5.33 -5.61 10.09
N TRP A 52 -6.43 -5.32 10.79
CA TRP A 52 -6.78 -6.01 12.04
C TRP A 52 -7.28 -7.44 11.81
N ASP A 53 -7.99 -7.69 10.71
CA ASP A 53 -8.48 -9.03 10.37
C ASP A 53 -7.38 -9.80 9.62
N LYS A 54 -6.81 -10.81 10.28
CA LYS A 54 -5.77 -11.69 9.73
C LYS A 54 -6.31 -12.88 8.95
N PHE A 55 -7.61 -13.11 8.99
CA PHE A 55 -8.24 -14.30 8.43
C PHE A 55 -8.92 -14.04 7.08
N VAL A 56 -8.70 -12.87 6.47
CA VAL A 56 -9.28 -12.48 5.17
C VAL A 56 -9.02 -13.55 4.10
N LYS A 57 -7.79 -14.05 3.95
CA LYS A 57 -7.47 -15.10 2.96
C LYS A 57 -8.28 -16.39 3.17
N ARG A 58 -8.53 -16.75 4.43
CA ARG A 58 -9.34 -17.92 4.78
C ARG A 58 -10.80 -17.70 4.42
N LYS A 59 -11.36 -16.54 4.78
CA LYS A 59 -12.74 -16.20 4.41
C LYS A 59 -12.96 -16.18 2.90
N VAL A 60 -11.99 -15.67 2.15
CA VAL A 60 -12.00 -15.65 0.69
C VAL A 60 -11.94 -17.08 0.11
N MET A 61 -11.10 -17.94 0.68
CA MET A 61 -11.05 -19.36 0.32
C MET A 61 -12.38 -20.07 0.59
N ASP A 62 -12.99 -19.84 1.76
CA ASP A 62 -14.26 -20.45 2.13
C ASP A 62 -15.41 -19.98 1.22
N LYS A 63 -15.41 -18.71 0.80
CA LYS A 63 -16.47 -18.12 -0.03
C LYS A 63 -16.34 -18.46 -1.52
N TYR A 64 -15.12 -18.42 -2.08
CA TYR A 64 -14.90 -18.55 -3.54
C TYR A 64 -14.23 -19.87 -3.94
N GLY A 65 -13.62 -20.60 -3.01
CA GLY A 65 -12.85 -21.81 -3.29
C GLY A 65 -13.68 -22.96 -3.84
N GLU A 66 -14.94 -23.10 -3.42
CA GLU A 66 -15.83 -24.15 -3.95
C GLU A 66 -16.29 -23.86 -5.39
N PHE A 67 -16.55 -22.59 -5.72
CA PHE A 67 -17.05 -22.20 -7.04
C PHE A 67 -15.95 -22.10 -8.10
N TYR A 68 -14.76 -21.61 -7.74
CA TYR A 68 -13.67 -21.29 -8.69
C TYR A 68 -12.46 -22.23 -8.60
N GLY A 69 -12.51 -23.22 -7.71
CA GLY A 69 -11.45 -24.19 -7.46
C GLY A 69 -10.46 -23.72 -6.39
N ARG A 70 -10.36 -24.50 -5.30
CA ARG A 70 -9.51 -24.18 -4.14
C ARG A 70 -8.03 -24.02 -4.50
N ASP A 71 -7.52 -24.84 -5.41
CA ASP A 71 -6.11 -24.76 -5.85
C ASP A 71 -5.81 -23.42 -6.53
N ARG A 72 -6.70 -22.96 -7.42
CA ARG A 72 -6.57 -21.69 -8.13
C ARG A 72 -6.62 -20.50 -7.16
N ILE A 73 -7.56 -20.51 -6.21
CA ILE A 73 -7.66 -19.45 -5.20
C ILE A 73 -6.46 -19.48 -4.24
N SER A 74 -5.95 -20.65 -3.89
CA SER A 74 -4.76 -20.79 -3.05
C SER A 74 -3.53 -20.21 -3.72
N GLU A 75 -3.34 -20.50 -5.00
CA GLU A 75 -2.24 -19.95 -5.80
C GLU A 75 -2.35 -18.42 -5.93
N LEU A 76 -3.56 -17.91 -6.23
CA LEU A 76 -3.82 -16.48 -6.35
C LEU A 76 -3.49 -15.72 -5.04
N LEU A 77 -3.89 -16.27 -3.90
CA LEU A 77 -3.65 -15.68 -2.59
C LEU A 77 -2.25 -15.96 -2.05
N GLY A 78 -1.41 -16.71 -2.77
CA GLY A 78 -0.09 -17.13 -2.29
C GLY A 78 -0.15 -17.93 -0.99
N MET A 79 -1.23 -18.68 -0.76
CA MET A 79 -1.34 -19.60 0.36
C MET A 79 -0.51 -20.85 0.02
N ASP A 80 0.48 -21.16 0.85
CA ASP A 80 1.26 -22.39 0.73
C ASP A 80 0.33 -23.60 0.98
N LYS A 81 0.48 -24.67 0.18
CA LYS A 81 -0.29 -25.92 0.38
C LYS A 81 -0.05 -26.51 1.78
N ALA A 82 1.09 -26.22 2.42
CA ALA A 82 1.35 -26.60 3.81
C ALA A 82 0.55 -25.79 4.84
N ALA A 83 0.05 -24.59 4.50
CA ALA A 83 -0.86 -23.81 5.36
C ALA A 83 -2.33 -24.26 5.23
N LEU A 84 -2.63 -25.08 4.22
CA LEU A 84 -3.90 -25.80 4.07
C LEU A 84 -3.89 -27.16 4.80
N ASP A 85 -2.77 -27.57 5.40
CA ASP A 85 -2.69 -28.76 6.24
C ASP A 85 -2.95 -28.37 7.70
N PHE A 86 -4.20 -28.56 8.12
CA PHE A 86 -4.82 -28.04 9.34
C PHE A 86 -4.39 -28.72 10.66
N SER A 87 -3.18 -29.28 10.74
CA SER A 87 -2.77 -30.13 11.89
C SER A 87 -1.67 -29.57 12.80
N ASP A 88 -1.12 -28.37 12.56
CA ASP A 88 0.03 -27.84 13.35
C ASP A 88 -0.14 -26.40 13.86
N ALA A 89 -1.37 -26.00 14.21
CA ALA A 89 -1.63 -24.72 14.89
C ALA A 89 -1.19 -24.70 16.38
N ARG A 90 -0.48 -25.72 16.86
CA ARG A 90 0.17 -25.74 18.17
C ARG A 90 1.61 -26.19 18.00
N GLU A 91 2.54 -25.33 18.38
CA GLU A 91 3.98 -25.56 18.44
C GLU A 91 4.75 -25.65 17.12
N LYS A 92 5.05 -24.49 16.51
CA LYS A 92 6.35 -24.33 15.85
C LYS A 92 7.20 -23.35 16.65
N LYS A 93 7.97 -23.97 17.56
CA LYS A 93 9.15 -23.43 18.24
C LYS A 93 9.89 -22.45 17.33
N LYS A 94 10.13 -21.23 17.82
CA LYS A 94 11.13 -20.31 17.27
C LYS A 94 12.45 -21.08 17.11
N PRO A 95 12.97 -21.29 15.89
CA PRO A 95 14.35 -21.73 15.79
C PRO A 95 15.23 -20.52 16.14
N LYS A 96 15.96 -20.62 17.26
CA LYS A 96 17.17 -19.83 17.47
C LYS A 96 18.13 -20.22 16.33
N LYS A 97 18.48 -19.29 15.44
CA LYS A 97 19.71 -19.42 14.65
C LYS A 97 20.15 -18.09 14.03
N ASP A 98 21.15 -17.51 14.68
CA ASP A 98 22.36 -16.94 14.10
C ASP A 98 22.22 -15.96 12.93
N SER A 99 22.32 -14.66 13.27
CA SER A 99 23.30 -13.75 12.68
C SER A 99 23.61 -13.95 11.18
N SER A 100 22.67 -13.61 10.31
CA SER A 100 23.05 -13.06 9.01
C SER A 100 21.93 -12.16 8.52
N LEU A 101 22.18 -10.85 8.53
CA LEU A 101 21.23 -9.85 8.01
C LEU A 101 20.82 -10.17 6.56
N SER A 102 21.64 -10.88 5.79
CA SER A 102 21.32 -11.39 4.45
C SER A 102 20.24 -12.49 4.43
N ALA A 103 20.22 -13.40 5.41
CA ALA A 103 19.15 -14.41 5.55
C ALA A 103 17.83 -13.77 5.99
N VAL A 104 17.90 -12.73 6.83
CA VAL A 104 16.74 -11.93 7.22
C VAL A 104 16.22 -11.13 6.01
N LEU A 105 17.09 -10.49 5.22
CA LEU A 105 16.70 -9.76 4.01
C LEU A 105 16.07 -10.69 2.94
N ASN A 106 16.53 -11.94 2.81
CA ASN A 106 15.89 -12.95 1.95
C ASN A 106 14.55 -13.47 2.51
N SER A 107 14.33 -13.41 3.83
CA SER A 107 13.05 -13.73 4.46
C SER A 107 12.03 -12.59 4.43
N ILE A 108 12.46 -11.39 4.05
CA ILE A 108 11.56 -10.24 3.89
C ILE A 108 10.78 -10.42 2.61
N ASP A 109 9.46 -10.28 2.73
CA ASP A 109 8.55 -10.25 1.61
C ASP A 109 8.78 -8.97 0.77
N VAL A 110 9.73 -9.05 -0.17
CA VAL A 110 10.15 -7.92 -1.01
C VAL A 110 8.97 -7.37 -1.80
N LYS A 111 8.06 -8.25 -2.27
CA LYS A 111 6.81 -7.84 -2.94
C LYS A 111 5.94 -6.99 -2.04
N TYR A 112 5.77 -7.41 -0.78
CA TYR A 112 5.02 -6.63 0.22
C TYR A 112 5.67 -5.28 0.53
N GLN A 113 6.99 -5.23 0.65
CA GLN A 113 7.70 -3.96 0.89
C GLN A 113 7.63 -3.04 -0.34
N MET A 114 7.79 -3.57 -1.55
CA MET A 114 7.64 -2.82 -2.79
C MET A 114 6.24 -2.21 -2.91
N TRP A 115 5.19 -3.02 -2.65
CA TRP A 115 3.82 -2.53 -2.63
C TRP A 115 3.64 -1.39 -1.62
N LYS A 116 4.12 -1.59 -0.39
CA LYS A 116 4.04 -0.60 0.68
C LYS A 116 4.75 0.70 0.33
N LEU A 117 5.95 0.62 -0.24
CA LEU A 117 6.68 1.80 -0.73
C LEU A 117 5.86 2.53 -1.79
N GLY A 118 5.30 1.82 -2.77
CA GLY A 118 4.42 2.42 -3.78
C GLY A 118 3.24 3.16 -3.16
N VAL A 119 2.55 2.56 -2.19
CA VAL A 119 1.44 3.21 -1.46
C VAL A 119 1.92 4.50 -0.77
N VAL A 120 3.08 4.48 -0.12
CA VAL A 120 3.65 5.67 0.55
C VAL A 120 4.05 6.75 -0.45
N PHE A 121 4.67 6.40 -1.58
CA PHE A 121 5.04 7.34 -2.62
C PHE A 121 3.85 7.95 -3.36
N THR A 122 2.68 7.31 -3.34
CA THR A 122 1.45 7.90 -3.88
C THR A 122 0.70 8.79 -2.88
N ASP A 123 1.13 8.86 -1.62
CA ASP A 123 0.50 9.70 -0.61
C ASP A 123 0.92 11.16 -0.78
N ASN A 124 -0.05 12.05 -1.02
CA ASN A 124 0.20 13.47 -1.25
C ASN A 124 0.93 14.14 -0.06
N SER A 125 0.62 13.73 1.18
CA SER A 125 1.29 14.31 2.36
C SER A 125 2.75 13.87 2.45
N PHE A 126 3.04 12.60 2.13
CA PHE A 126 4.42 12.11 2.04
C PHE A 126 5.19 12.81 0.92
N LEU A 127 4.62 12.90 -0.29
CA LEU A 127 5.26 13.57 -1.42
C LEU A 127 5.57 15.04 -1.13
N TYR A 128 4.63 15.74 -0.50
CA TYR A 128 4.83 17.11 -0.05
C TYR A 128 6.02 17.22 0.90
N LEU A 129 6.11 16.34 1.90
CA LEU A 129 7.20 16.36 2.88
C LEU A 129 8.55 15.97 2.25
N ALA A 130 8.54 15.01 1.30
CA ALA A 130 9.72 14.61 0.55
C ALA A 130 10.23 15.74 -0.37
N TRP A 131 9.31 16.48 -1.00
CA TRP A 131 9.63 17.67 -1.78
C TRP A 131 10.24 18.77 -0.91
N TYR A 132 9.64 19.03 0.26
CA TYR A 132 10.17 19.97 1.25
C TYR A 132 11.60 19.60 1.66
N MET A 133 11.84 18.32 1.97
CA MET A 133 13.18 17.82 2.29
C MET A 133 14.17 17.98 1.14
N THR A 134 13.74 17.69 -0.10
CA THR A 134 14.58 17.83 -1.30
C THR A 134 14.99 19.28 -1.50
N MET A 135 14.05 20.22 -1.38
CA MET A 135 14.32 21.65 -1.46
C MET A 135 15.28 22.13 -0.37
N SER A 136 15.19 21.57 0.84
CA SER A 136 16.12 21.89 1.93
C SER A 136 17.55 21.44 1.61
N VAL A 137 17.72 20.23 1.05
CA VAL A 137 19.04 19.73 0.63
C VAL A 137 19.60 20.56 -0.53
N LEU A 138 18.76 20.90 -1.52
CA LEU A 138 19.15 21.78 -2.63
C LEU A 138 19.49 23.19 -2.17
N GLY A 139 18.85 23.68 -1.11
CA GLY A 139 19.15 24.96 -0.46
C GLY A 139 20.61 25.10 -0.04
N HIS A 140 21.25 24.01 0.40
CA HIS A 140 22.67 24.01 0.73
C HIS A 140 23.59 24.26 -0.47
N TYR A 141 23.14 23.97 -1.70
CA TYR A 141 23.88 24.25 -2.93
C TYR A 141 23.53 25.63 -3.50
N ASN A 142 22.28 26.07 -3.36
CA ASN A 142 21.84 27.40 -3.80
C ASN A 142 20.73 27.95 -2.89
N ASN A 143 21.01 29.11 -2.27
CA ASN A 143 20.09 29.77 -1.34
C ASN A 143 18.71 30.10 -1.93
N PHE A 144 18.56 30.17 -3.25
CA PHE A 144 17.25 30.34 -3.90
C PHE A 144 16.23 29.28 -3.47
N PHE A 145 16.65 28.02 -3.27
CA PHE A 145 15.73 26.96 -2.87
C PHE A 145 15.21 27.11 -1.44
N PHE A 146 15.90 27.85 -0.57
CA PHE A 146 15.34 28.23 0.73
C PHE A 146 14.16 29.20 0.59
N ALA A 147 14.14 30.05 -0.45
CA ALA A 147 13.01 30.94 -0.71
C ALA A 147 11.73 30.18 -1.12
N ALA A 148 11.85 29.00 -1.75
CA ALA A 148 10.70 28.16 -2.07
C ALA A 148 9.93 27.70 -0.81
N HIS A 149 10.62 27.52 0.32
CA HIS A 149 9.99 27.18 1.59
C HIS A 149 9.15 28.34 2.16
N LEU A 150 9.52 29.60 1.87
CA LEU A 150 8.74 30.77 2.30
C LEU A 150 7.39 30.85 1.59
N LEU A 151 7.36 30.53 0.29
CA LEU A 151 6.11 30.47 -0.48
C LEU A 151 5.16 29.41 0.09
N ASP A 152 5.72 28.27 0.48
CA ASP A 152 4.96 27.18 1.08
C ASP A 152 4.38 27.55 2.46
N ILE A 153 5.18 28.21 3.32
CA ILE A 153 4.71 28.76 4.60
C ILE A 153 3.56 29.77 4.39
N ALA A 154 3.65 30.62 3.36
CA ALA A 154 2.58 31.55 3.01
C ALA A 154 1.29 30.83 2.57
N MET A 155 1.40 29.68 1.90
CA MET A 155 0.25 28.83 1.56
C MET A 155 -0.33 28.05 2.77
N GLY A 156 0.37 28.06 3.91
CA GLY A 156 -0.12 27.56 5.19
C GLY A 156 -1.32 28.35 5.73
N PHE A 157 -1.50 29.61 5.33
CA PHE A 157 -2.62 30.45 5.77
C PHE A 157 -3.94 29.99 5.16
N LYS A 158 -4.94 29.78 6.03
CA LYS A 158 -6.28 29.30 5.64
C LYS A 158 -6.92 30.16 4.55
N THR A 159 -6.80 31.48 4.65
CA THR A 159 -7.39 32.42 3.68
C THR A 159 -6.71 32.33 2.30
N LEU A 160 -5.38 32.29 2.25
CA LEU A 160 -4.63 32.13 1.00
C LEU A 160 -4.90 30.77 0.35
N ARG A 161 -5.04 29.70 1.15
CA ARG A 161 -5.47 28.38 0.66
C ARG A 161 -6.85 28.43 0.01
N THR A 162 -7.82 29.13 0.62
CA THR A 162 -9.16 29.29 0.04
C THR A 162 -9.12 30.02 -1.30
N ILE A 163 -8.32 31.10 -1.40
CA ILE A 163 -8.16 31.85 -2.65
C ILE A 163 -7.50 31.00 -3.73
N LEU A 164 -6.43 30.26 -3.41
CA LEU A 164 -5.82 29.38 -4.40
C LEU A 164 -6.76 28.24 -4.81
N SER A 165 -7.53 27.70 -3.87
CA SER A 165 -8.50 26.64 -4.16
C SER A 165 -9.62 27.11 -5.10
N SER A 166 -10.03 28.38 -5.06
CA SER A 166 -11.02 28.90 -6.00
C SER A 166 -10.45 29.03 -7.41
N VAL A 167 -9.18 29.40 -7.54
CA VAL A 167 -8.46 29.45 -8.82
C VAL A 167 -8.26 28.03 -9.38
N THR A 168 -7.80 27.07 -8.58
CA THR A 168 -7.57 25.69 -9.06
C THR A 168 -8.87 24.96 -9.42
N HIS A 169 -9.97 25.26 -8.73
CA HIS A 169 -11.29 24.73 -9.05
C HIS A 169 -11.77 25.17 -10.45
N ASN A 170 -11.58 26.44 -10.79
CA ASN A 170 -11.98 26.99 -12.09
C ASN A 170 -10.91 26.79 -13.18
N GLY A 171 -9.67 26.45 -12.80
CA GLY A 171 -8.55 26.27 -13.72
C GLY A 171 -8.82 25.25 -14.83
N LYS A 172 -9.60 24.20 -14.57
CA LYS A 172 -9.99 23.22 -15.59
C LYS A 172 -10.87 23.81 -16.71
N GLN A 173 -11.63 24.87 -16.43
CA GLN A 173 -12.44 25.59 -17.42
C GLN A 173 -11.66 26.68 -18.13
N VAL A 174 -10.60 27.21 -17.50
CA VAL A 174 -9.76 28.29 -18.04
C VAL A 174 -8.65 27.75 -18.95
N SER A 175 -8.26 26.48 -18.81
CA SER A 175 -7.27 25.81 -19.67
C SER A 175 -7.87 25.14 -20.92
N LEU A 176 -9.20 25.18 -21.07
CA LEU A 176 -9.94 24.74 -22.26
C LEU A 176 -10.23 25.96 -23.14
#